data_AF-Q32AS9-F1
#
_entry.id   AF-Q32AS9-F1
#
_cell.length_a   1.000
_cell.length_b   1.000
_cell.length_c   1.000
_cell.angle_alpha   90.00
_cell.angle_beta   90.00
_cell.angle_gamma   90.00
#
_symmetry.space_group_name_H-M   'P 1'
#
loop_
_entity.id
_entity.type
_entity.pdbx_description
1 polymer ?
#
loop_
_entity_poly.entity_id
_entity_poly.type
_entity_poly.pdbx_seq_one_letter_code
_entity_poly.pdbx_strand_id
1 'polypeptide(L)'
;MKPMHIAMALLSAAMFFVLAGVFMGVQLELDGTKLVVDTASDIRWQWVFIGTAVVFFFQLLRPAFQKGLKSVSGPKFILPAIDGSTVRQKLFLVALLVLAVAWPFMVSRGTVDIATLTMIYIILGLGLNVVVGLSGLLVLGYGGFYAIGAYTFALLNHYYGLGFWTCLPIAGLMAAAAGFLLGFPVLRLRGDYLAIVTLGFGEIVRILLLNNTEITGGPNGISQIPKPTFFGLEFSRTAREGGWDTFSNFFGLKYDPSDRVIFLYLVALLLVVLSLFVINRLLRMPLGRAWEALREDEIACRSLGLSPRRIKLTAFTISAAFAGFAGTLFAARQGFVSPESFTFAESAFVLAIVVLGGMGSQFAVILAAVLLVVSRELMRDFNEYSMLMLGGLMVLMMIWRPQGLLPMTRPQLKLKNGAAKGEQA
;
A
#
# COMPACT_ATOMS: atom_id res chain seq x y z
N MET A 1 27.52 -30.55 -14.58
CA MET A 1 26.24 -30.25 -13.91
C MET A 1 25.82 -31.50 -13.13
N LYS A 2 25.45 -31.41 -11.84
CA LYS A 2 25.07 -32.62 -11.07
C LYS A 2 23.80 -33.25 -11.69
N PRO A 3 23.73 -34.58 -11.86
CA PRO A 3 22.57 -35.27 -12.46
C PRO A 3 21.25 -34.96 -11.74
N MET A 4 21.30 -34.65 -10.44
CA MET A 4 20.12 -34.22 -9.66
C MET A 4 19.44 -32.94 -10.21
N HIS A 5 20.14 -32.02 -10.87
CA HIS A 5 19.52 -30.79 -11.37
C HIS A 5 18.62 -31.03 -12.58
N ILE A 6 19.04 -31.92 -13.49
CA ILE A 6 18.26 -32.27 -14.67
C ILE A 6 17.01 -33.02 -14.23
N ALA A 7 17.16 -34.00 -13.31
CA ALA A 7 16.03 -34.75 -12.78
C ALA A 7 14.97 -33.84 -12.11
N MET A 8 15.40 -32.84 -11.32
CA MET A 8 14.50 -31.87 -10.70
C MET A 8 13.81 -30.95 -11.71
N ALA A 9 14.51 -30.51 -12.76
CA ALA A 9 13.93 -29.71 -13.83
C ALA A 9 12.90 -30.51 -14.63
N LEU A 10 13.20 -31.79 -14.91
CA LEU A 10 12.31 -32.69 -15.64
C LEU A 10 11.06 -33.03 -14.81
N LEU A 11 11.21 -33.33 -13.52
CA LEU A 11 10.09 -33.56 -12.60
C LEU A 11 9.16 -32.35 -12.52
N SER A 12 9.74 -31.16 -12.38
CA SER A 12 8.98 -29.92 -12.28
C SER A 12 8.28 -29.54 -13.59
N ALA A 13 8.94 -29.76 -14.73
CA ALA A 13 8.33 -29.59 -16.05
C ALA A 13 7.20 -30.60 -16.27
N ALA A 14 7.38 -31.87 -15.88
CA ALA A 14 6.33 -32.88 -15.93
C ALA A 14 5.15 -32.50 -15.04
N MET A 15 5.41 -32.01 -13.82
CA MET A 15 4.35 -31.53 -12.93
C MET A 15 3.60 -30.34 -13.51
N PHE A 16 4.32 -29.38 -14.11
CA PHE A 16 3.69 -28.27 -14.81
C PHE A 16 2.84 -28.75 -15.99
N PHE A 17 3.35 -29.66 -16.81
CA PHE A 17 2.61 -30.22 -17.93
C PHE A 17 1.32 -30.93 -17.48
N VAL A 18 1.38 -31.72 -16.41
CA VAL A 18 0.20 -32.39 -15.85
C VAL A 18 -0.81 -31.36 -15.32
N LEU A 19 -0.37 -30.40 -14.52
CA LEU A 19 -1.28 -29.39 -13.96
C LEU A 19 -1.87 -28.48 -15.05
N ALA A 20 -1.04 -27.93 -15.93
CA ALA A 20 -1.47 -27.05 -17.01
C ALA A 20 -2.30 -27.79 -18.07
N GLY A 21 -2.00 -29.05 -18.35
CA GLY A 21 -2.80 -29.91 -19.21
C GLY A 21 -4.19 -30.15 -18.65
N VAL A 22 -4.32 -30.37 -17.33
CA VAL A 22 -5.64 -30.51 -16.69
C VAL A 22 -6.41 -29.18 -16.67
N PHE A 23 -5.77 -28.07 -16.30
CA PHE A 23 -6.47 -26.79 -16.16
C PHE A 23 -6.77 -26.09 -17.50
N MET A 24 -5.91 -26.20 -18.50
CA MET A 24 -6.07 -25.53 -19.80
C MET A 24 -6.46 -26.47 -20.93
N GLY A 25 -6.08 -27.74 -20.85
CA GLY A 25 -6.26 -28.74 -21.90
C GLY A 25 -7.58 -29.50 -21.85
N VAL A 26 -8.26 -29.51 -20.69
CA VAL A 26 -9.57 -30.16 -20.52
C VAL A 26 -10.66 -29.11 -20.59
N GLN A 27 -11.51 -29.18 -21.61
CA GLN A 27 -12.66 -28.29 -21.76
C GLN A 27 -13.95 -29.10 -21.63
N LEU A 28 -14.94 -28.54 -20.94
CA LEU A 28 -16.27 -29.11 -20.88
C LEU A 28 -17.10 -28.45 -21.97
N GLU A 29 -17.60 -29.25 -22.89
CA GLU A 29 -18.48 -28.81 -23.97
C GLU A 29 -19.83 -29.52 -23.83
N LEU A 30 -20.91 -28.82 -24.21
CA LEU A 30 -22.27 -29.33 -24.13
C LEU A 30 -22.64 -29.98 -25.47
N ASP A 31 -22.67 -31.30 -25.52
CA ASP A 31 -23.24 -32.03 -26.64
C ASP A 31 -24.72 -32.31 -26.35
N GLY A 32 -25.59 -31.42 -26.84
CA GLY A 32 -27.01 -31.40 -26.54
C GLY A 32 -27.28 -31.10 -25.06
N THR A 33 -27.63 -32.13 -24.27
CA THR A 33 -27.87 -32.02 -22.82
C THR A 33 -26.80 -32.74 -21.98
N LYS A 34 -25.79 -33.33 -22.61
CA LYS A 34 -24.71 -34.06 -21.93
C LYS A 34 -23.45 -33.20 -21.93
N LEU A 35 -22.85 -33.04 -20.75
CA LEU A 35 -21.51 -32.49 -20.60
C LEU A 35 -20.50 -33.54 -21.07
N VAL A 36 -19.87 -33.28 -22.21
CA VAL A 36 -18.78 -34.12 -22.74
C VAL A 36 -17.46 -33.41 -22.45
N VAL A 37 -16.47 -34.20 -22.04
CA VAL A 37 -15.11 -33.71 -21.83
C VAL A 37 -14.41 -33.75 -23.17
N ASP A 38 -14.14 -32.60 -23.77
CA ASP A 38 -13.37 -32.49 -24.99
C ASP A 38 -11.96 -31.96 -24.72
N THR A 39 -11.03 -32.29 -25.62
CA THR A 39 -9.69 -31.74 -25.63
C THR A 39 -9.72 -30.30 -26.12
N ALA A 40 -9.05 -29.41 -25.39
CA ALA A 40 -8.93 -28.01 -25.77
C ALA A 40 -8.22 -27.86 -27.13
N SER A 41 -8.51 -26.77 -27.83
CA SER A 41 -7.94 -26.43 -29.13
C SER A 41 -6.40 -26.50 -29.17
N ASP A 42 -5.85 -26.88 -30.33
CA ASP A 42 -4.41 -27.08 -30.54
C ASP A 42 -3.55 -25.89 -30.07
N ILE A 43 -4.06 -24.66 -30.20
CA ILE A 43 -3.39 -23.43 -29.74
C ILE A 43 -3.09 -23.47 -28.23
N ARG A 44 -3.98 -24.04 -27.41
CA ARG A 44 -3.79 -24.13 -25.95
C ARG A 44 -2.75 -25.16 -25.59
N TRP A 45 -2.73 -26.31 -26.28
CA TRP A 45 -1.68 -27.30 -26.10
C TRP A 45 -0.31 -26.72 -26.47
N GLN A 46 -0.20 -25.91 -27.53
CA GLN A 46 1.05 -25.20 -27.85
C GLN A 46 1.51 -24.30 -26.69
N TRP A 47 0.62 -23.54 -26.05
CA TRP A 47 0.96 -22.76 -24.87
C TRP A 47 1.38 -23.61 -23.66
N VAL A 48 0.75 -24.76 -23.44
CA VAL A 48 1.16 -25.72 -22.39
C VAL A 48 2.56 -26.26 -22.67
N PHE A 49 2.87 -26.64 -23.91
CA PHE A 49 4.19 -27.12 -24.30
C PHE A 49 5.26 -26.02 -24.18
N ILE A 50 4.96 -24.80 -24.64
CA ILE A 50 5.84 -23.64 -24.47
C ILE A 50 6.10 -23.38 -22.99
N GLY A 51 5.04 -23.36 -22.15
CA GLY A 51 5.17 -23.18 -20.70
C GLY A 51 6.02 -24.27 -20.05
N THR A 52 5.82 -25.53 -20.45
CA THR A 52 6.60 -26.69 -19.97
C THR A 52 8.07 -26.56 -20.33
N ALA A 53 8.37 -26.17 -21.57
CA ALA A 53 9.74 -25.92 -22.02
C ALA A 53 10.38 -24.75 -21.25
N VAL A 54 9.65 -23.64 -21.06
CA VAL A 54 10.13 -22.48 -20.29
C VAL A 54 10.45 -22.88 -18.84
N VAL A 55 9.60 -23.65 -18.17
CA VAL A 55 9.84 -24.14 -16.80
C VAL A 55 11.09 -25.02 -16.74
N PHE A 56 11.22 -25.96 -17.69
CA PHE A 56 12.38 -26.83 -17.79
C PHE A 56 13.69 -26.04 -17.96
N PHE A 57 13.75 -25.13 -18.94
CA PHE A 57 14.93 -24.32 -19.20
C PHE A 57 15.22 -23.34 -18.05
N PHE A 58 14.19 -22.73 -17.47
CA PHE A 58 14.35 -21.84 -16.32
C PHE A 58 14.95 -22.58 -15.12
N GLN A 59 14.50 -23.80 -14.82
CA GLN A 59 15.06 -24.59 -13.71
C GLN A 59 16.44 -25.17 -14.01
N LEU A 60 16.71 -25.51 -15.26
CA LEU A 60 18.04 -25.93 -15.70
C LEU A 60 19.06 -24.79 -15.56
N LEU A 61 18.65 -23.56 -15.91
CA LEU A 61 19.46 -22.35 -15.82
C LEU A 61 19.45 -21.72 -14.43
N ARG A 62 18.50 -22.06 -13.55
CA ARG A 62 18.36 -21.49 -12.20
C ARG A 62 19.67 -21.49 -11.41
N PRO A 63 20.50 -22.55 -11.37
CA PRO A 63 21.78 -22.51 -10.65
C PRO A 63 22.78 -21.53 -11.27
N ALA A 64 22.80 -21.40 -12.60
CA ALA A 64 23.65 -20.44 -13.30
C ALA A 64 23.17 -19.00 -13.02
N PHE A 65 21.86 -18.78 -13.12
CA PHE A 65 21.22 -17.51 -12.79
C PHE A 65 21.48 -17.14 -11.33
N GLN A 66 21.32 -18.06 -10.37
CA GLN A 66 21.62 -17.81 -8.95
C GLN A 66 23.09 -17.51 -8.68
N LYS A 67 24.03 -18.16 -9.40
CA LYS A 67 25.46 -17.85 -9.28
C LYS A 67 25.77 -16.44 -9.81
N GLY A 68 25.26 -16.09 -10.99
CA GLY A 68 25.40 -14.75 -11.56
C GLY A 68 24.68 -13.69 -10.72
N LEU A 69 23.54 -14.03 -10.13
CA LEU A 69 22.77 -13.13 -9.29
C LEU A 69 23.47 -12.87 -7.94
N LYS A 70 24.14 -13.88 -7.37
CA LYS A 70 24.97 -13.69 -6.17
C LYS A 70 26.18 -12.80 -6.44
N SER A 71 26.73 -12.77 -7.67
CA SER A 71 27.80 -11.83 -8.02
C SER A 71 27.29 -10.40 -8.27
N VAL A 72 26.04 -10.24 -8.70
CA VAL A 72 25.41 -8.91 -8.93
C VAL A 72 24.75 -8.35 -7.67
N SER A 73 24.52 -9.15 -6.62
CA SER A 73 24.14 -8.65 -5.31
C SER A 73 25.30 -7.87 -4.70
N GLY A 74 25.50 -6.64 -5.22
CA GLY A 74 26.50 -5.70 -4.77
C GLY A 74 26.33 -5.38 -3.29
N PRO A 75 27.36 -4.77 -2.68
CA PRO A 75 27.37 -4.44 -1.26
C PRO A 75 26.06 -3.71 -0.91
N LYS A 76 25.46 -4.10 0.23
CA LYS A 76 24.22 -3.48 0.72
C LYS A 76 24.37 -1.97 0.65
N PHE A 77 23.73 -1.34 -0.34
CA PHE A 77 23.64 0.12 -0.44
C PHE A 77 22.65 0.54 0.64
N ILE A 78 23.16 0.62 1.87
CA ILE A 78 22.41 1.17 3.00
C ILE A 78 22.52 2.67 2.80
N LEU A 79 21.51 3.27 2.17
CA LEU A 79 21.39 4.72 2.25
C LEU A 79 21.34 5.06 3.75
N PRO A 80 22.17 6.01 4.23
CA PRO A 80 22.14 6.40 5.62
C PRO A 80 20.71 6.77 5.97
N ALA A 81 20.17 6.15 7.02
CA ALA A 81 18.86 6.52 7.54
C ALA A 81 18.85 8.04 7.69
N ILE A 82 17.92 8.71 7.00
CA ILE A 82 17.75 10.15 7.12
C ILE A 82 17.09 10.37 8.49
N ASP A 83 17.88 10.24 9.56
CA ASP A 83 17.42 10.42 10.94
C ASP A 83 17.06 11.89 11.23
N GLY A 84 17.34 12.80 10.29
CA GLY A 84 17.03 14.22 10.38
C GLY A 84 17.80 14.94 11.49
N SER A 85 18.80 14.26 12.08
CA SER A 85 19.64 14.80 13.16
C SER A 85 20.65 15.81 12.63
N THR A 86 21.15 15.60 11.40
CA THR A 86 22.15 16.47 10.80
C THR A 86 21.50 17.65 10.07
N VAL A 87 22.03 18.87 10.23
CA VAL A 87 21.52 20.10 9.57
C VAL A 87 21.43 19.93 8.05
N ARG A 88 22.42 19.26 7.43
CA ARG A 88 22.42 18.95 5.99
C ARG A 88 21.23 18.10 5.56
N GLN A 89 20.81 17.13 6.38
CA GLN A 89 19.64 16.31 6.09
C GLN A 89 18.35 17.12 6.18
N LYS A 90 18.23 18.02 7.16
CA LYS A 90 17.07 18.93 7.25
C LYS A 90 16.99 19.85 6.03
N LEU A 91 18.11 20.46 5.62
CA LEU A 91 18.17 21.29 4.42
C LEU A 91 17.80 20.51 3.17
N PHE A 92 18.28 19.27 3.02
CA PHE A 92 17.90 18.39 1.91
C PHE A 92 16.40 18.07 1.91
N LEU A 93 15.81 17.76 3.07
CA LEU A 93 14.37 17.52 3.19
C LEU A 93 13.54 18.77 2.87
N VAL A 94 13.99 19.95 3.30
CA VAL A 94 13.34 21.22 2.96
C VAL A 94 13.46 21.51 1.46
N ALA A 95 14.62 21.29 0.85
CA ALA A 95 14.80 21.44 -0.59
C ALA A 95 13.89 20.48 -1.37
N LEU A 96 13.78 19.22 -0.94
CA LEU A 96 12.89 18.23 -1.54
C LEU A 96 11.42 18.61 -1.38
N LEU A 97 11.03 19.18 -0.23
CA LEU A 97 9.70 19.73 -0.01
C LEU A 97 9.42 20.91 -0.97
N VAL A 98 10.35 21.86 -1.09
CA VAL A 98 10.20 23.01 -1.99
C VAL A 98 10.07 22.56 -3.45
N LEU A 99 10.90 21.61 -3.88
CA LEU A 99 10.79 21.00 -5.20
C LEU A 99 9.44 20.31 -5.38
N ALA A 100 8.97 19.55 -4.39
CA ALA A 100 7.67 18.88 -4.45
C ALA A 100 6.50 19.88 -4.54
N VAL A 101 6.60 21.03 -3.89
CA VAL A 101 5.60 22.12 -3.96
C VAL A 101 5.66 22.84 -5.32
N ALA A 102 6.85 23.07 -5.87
CA ALA A 102 7.03 23.76 -7.15
C ALA A 102 6.72 22.87 -8.37
N TRP A 103 6.93 21.56 -8.25
CA TRP A 103 6.72 20.56 -9.31
C TRP A 103 5.37 20.64 -10.04
N PRO A 104 4.20 20.69 -9.38
CA PRO A 104 2.91 20.68 -10.08
C PRO A 104 2.67 21.91 -10.97
N PHE A 105 3.39 23.02 -10.77
CA PHE A 105 3.26 24.22 -11.57
C PHE A 105 4.02 24.16 -12.91
N MET A 106 4.93 23.18 -13.07
CA MET A 106 5.77 23.06 -14.26
C MET A 106 5.37 21.89 -15.17
N VAL A 107 4.40 21.07 -14.76
CA VAL A 107 4.11 19.78 -15.39
C VAL A 107 2.64 19.67 -15.79
N SER A 108 2.34 18.78 -16.74
CA SER A 108 0.99 18.52 -17.22
C SER A 108 0.02 18.03 -16.12
N ARG A 109 -1.27 18.30 -16.31
CA ARG A 109 -2.36 17.85 -15.41
C ARG A 109 -2.34 16.33 -15.17
N GLY A 110 -2.05 15.55 -16.20
CA GLY A 110 -2.01 14.08 -16.10
C GLY A 110 -0.92 13.61 -15.13
N THR A 111 0.27 14.18 -15.22
CA THR A 111 1.38 13.83 -14.32
C THR A 111 1.09 14.24 -12.87
N VAL A 112 0.45 15.39 -12.65
CA VAL A 112 0.04 15.84 -11.30
C VAL A 112 -1.00 14.90 -10.70
N ASP A 113 -1.94 14.39 -11.51
CA ASP A 113 -2.94 13.42 -11.08
C ASP A 113 -2.30 12.08 -10.66
N ILE A 114 -1.34 11.57 -11.44
CA ILE A 114 -0.56 10.36 -11.10
C ILE A 114 0.26 10.59 -9.83
N ALA A 115 0.86 11.76 -9.68
CA ALA A 115 1.62 12.12 -8.48
C ALA A 115 0.71 12.21 -7.24
N THR A 116 -0.51 12.73 -7.40
CA THR A 116 -1.53 12.77 -6.32
C THR A 116 -1.93 11.35 -5.91
N LEU A 117 -2.19 10.46 -6.87
CA LEU A 117 -2.47 9.05 -6.60
C LEU A 117 -1.29 8.39 -5.87
N THR A 118 -0.06 8.68 -6.30
CA THR A 118 1.16 8.22 -5.62
C THR A 118 1.21 8.69 -4.16
N MET A 119 0.85 9.95 -3.88
CA MET A 119 0.79 10.47 -2.50
C MET A 119 -0.26 9.76 -1.64
N ILE A 120 -1.42 9.42 -2.21
CA ILE A 120 -2.44 8.63 -1.49
C ILE A 120 -1.87 7.26 -1.10
N TYR A 121 -1.20 6.57 -2.01
CA TYR A 121 -0.54 5.29 -1.70
C TYR A 121 0.67 5.42 -0.77
N ILE A 122 1.36 6.56 -0.77
CA ILE A 122 2.38 6.87 0.25
C ILE A 122 1.72 6.95 1.64
N ILE A 123 0.60 7.66 1.78
CA ILE A 123 -0.13 7.75 3.07
C ILE A 123 -0.60 6.36 3.51
N LEU A 124 -1.17 5.57 2.59
CA LEU A 124 -1.59 4.19 2.87
C LEU A 124 -0.42 3.30 3.29
N GLY A 125 0.69 3.35 2.54
CA GLY A 125 1.89 2.59 2.85
C GLY A 125 2.51 2.98 4.19
N LEU A 126 2.62 4.28 4.47
CA LEU A 126 3.12 4.79 5.76
C LEU A 126 2.21 4.37 6.90
N GLY A 127 0.88 4.50 6.73
CA GLY A 127 -0.12 4.09 7.71
C GLY A 127 -0.07 2.60 8.00
N LEU A 128 -0.01 1.75 6.97
CA LEU A 128 0.12 0.29 7.15
C LEU A 128 1.47 -0.09 7.75
N ASN A 129 2.56 0.61 7.41
CA ASN A 129 3.89 0.38 7.95
C ASN A 129 3.97 0.68 9.46
N VAL A 130 3.11 1.53 10.02
CA VAL A 130 3.00 1.69 11.49
C VAL A 130 2.64 0.36 12.16
N VAL A 131 1.73 -0.42 11.57
CA VAL A 131 1.30 -1.70 12.14
C VAL A 131 2.25 -2.84 11.74
N VAL A 132 2.43 -3.06 10.44
CA VAL A 132 3.24 -4.17 9.93
C VAL A 132 4.72 -3.97 10.27
N GLY A 133 5.22 -2.76 10.06
CA GLY A 133 6.63 -2.43 10.26
C GLY A 133 7.04 -2.29 11.71
N LEU A 134 6.26 -1.60 12.54
CA LEU A 134 6.68 -1.31 13.92
C LEU A 134 6.20 -2.34 14.92
N SER A 135 4.95 -2.80 14.80
CA SER A 135 4.36 -3.77 15.75
C SER A 135 4.47 -5.23 15.30
N GLY A 136 4.80 -5.48 14.03
CA GLY A 136 4.93 -6.84 13.48
C GLY A 136 3.60 -7.56 13.24
N LEU A 137 2.49 -6.84 13.18
CA LEU A 137 1.15 -7.42 12.93
C LEU A 137 0.84 -7.36 11.44
N LEU A 138 0.44 -8.48 10.84
CA LEU A 138 0.12 -8.55 9.42
C LEU A 138 -1.34 -8.17 9.15
N VAL A 139 -1.58 -7.05 8.46
CA VAL A 139 -2.93 -6.59 8.12
C VAL A 139 -3.16 -6.74 6.62
N LEU A 140 -4.06 -7.65 6.24
CA LEU A 140 -4.39 -7.95 4.84
C LEU A 140 -5.65 -7.23 4.35
N GLY A 141 -6.59 -6.88 5.22
CA GLY A 141 -7.81 -6.14 4.86
C GLY A 141 -7.72 -4.64 5.07
N TYR A 142 -6.59 -4.02 4.73
CA TYR A 142 -6.39 -2.58 4.89
C TYR A 142 -7.36 -1.75 4.03
N GLY A 143 -7.80 -2.30 2.90
CA GLY A 143 -8.83 -1.76 2.02
C GLY A 143 -10.16 -1.48 2.73
N GLY A 144 -10.50 -2.22 3.80
CA GLY A 144 -11.71 -1.94 4.59
C GLY A 144 -11.64 -0.58 5.29
N PHE A 145 -10.51 -0.24 5.92
CA PHE A 145 -10.34 1.07 6.57
C PHE A 145 -10.26 2.20 5.54
N TYR A 146 -9.64 1.91 4.40
CA TYR A 146 -9.59 2.83 3.26
C TYR A 146 -10.99 3.13 2.71
N ALA A 147 -11.83 2.09 2.56
CA ALA A 147 -13.23 2.21 2.16
C ALA A 147 -14.04 3.03 3.17
N ILE A 148 -13.90 2.74 4.48
CA ILE A 148 -14.60 3.49 5.53
C ILE A 148 -14.28 4.99 5.45
N GLY A 149 -13.01 5.36 5.21
CA GLY A 149 -12.65 6.77 5.00
C GLY A 149 -13.33 7.40 3.79
N ALA A 150 -13.25 6.74 2.64
CA ALA A 150 -13.82 7.23 1.39
C ALA A 150 -15.35 7.36 1.45
N TYR A 151 -16.03 6.34 1.98
CA TYR A 151 -17.48 6.34 2.15
C TYR A 151 -17.94 7.32 3.23
N THR A 152 -17.16 7.52 4.31
CA THR A 152 -17.51 8.55 5.29
C THR A 152 -17.56 9.93 4.63
N PHE A 153 -16.57 10.28 3.81
CA PHE A 153 -16.63 11.54 3.07
C PHE A 153 -17.78 11.58 2.06
N ALA A 154 -17.94 10.52 1.26
CA ALA A 154 -18.99 10.46 0.24
C ALA A 154 -20.40 10.59 0.84
N LEU A 155 -20.69 9.85 1.92
CA LEU A 155 -22.00 9.86 2.59
C LEU A 155 -22.26 11.18 3.31
N LEU A 156 -21.28 11.70 4.06
CA LEU A 156 -21.44 12.97 4.76
C LEU A 156 -21.65 14.13 3.79
N ASN A 157 -20.99 14.10 2.64
CA ASN A 157 -21.23 15.08 1.62
C ASN A 157 -22.59 14.90 0.93
N HIS A 158 -22.96 13.67 0.57
CA HIS A 158 -24.21 13.38 -0.13
C HIS A 158 -25.45 13.74 0.71
N TYR A 159 -25.48 13.35 1.98
CA TYR A 159 -26.65 13.55 2.86
C TYR A 159 -26.65 14.89 3.61
N TYR A 160 -25.48 15.34 4.07
CA TYR A 160 -25.37 16.55 4.91
C TYR A 160 -24.71 17.74 4.21
N GLY A 161 -24.20 17.57 2.98
CA GLY A 161 -23.52 18.64 2.26
C GLY A 161 -22.20 19.08 2.89
N LEU A 162 -21.62 18.27 3.79
CA LEU A 162 -20.40 18.65 4.51
C LEU A 162 -19.20 18.76 3.57
N GLY A 163 -18.40 19.81 3.77
CA GLY A 163 -17.21 20.09 2.97
C GLY A 163 -16.07 19.11 3.24
N PHE A 164 -15.09 19.10 2.33
CA PHE A 164 -13.91 18.23 2.44
C PHE A 164 -13.17 18.38 3.77
N TRP A 165 -12.96 19.61 4.24
CA TRP A 165 -12.18 19.89 5.46
C TRP A 165 -12.82 19.40 6.75
N THR A 166 -14.16 19.35 6.83
CA THR A 166 -14.86 18.78 7.98
C THR A 166 -14.93 17.27 7.88
N CYS A 167 -15.12 16.74 6.67
CA CYS A 167 -15.15 15.30 6.43
C CYS A 167 -13.79 14.62 6.62
N LEU A 168 -12.67 15.28 6.32
CA LEU A 168 -11.33 14.73 6.46
C LEU A 168 -11.00 14.25 7.90
N PRO A 169 -11.15 15.06 8.97
CA PRO A 169 -10.95 14.59 10.33
C PRO A 169 -12.01 13.56 10.75
N ILE A 170 -13.27 13.71 10.33
CA ILE A 170 -14.34 12.76 10.68
C ILE A 170 -14.07 11.39 10.06
N ALA A 171 -13.66 11.33 8.80
CA ALA A 171 -13.31 10.09 8.11
C ALA A 171 -12.10 9.39 8.77
N GLY A 172 -11.09 10.16 9.18
CA GLY A 172 -9.98 9.63 9.98
C GLY A 172 -10.45 9.06 11.31
N LEU A 173 -11.35 9.75 12.02
CA LEU A 173 -11.92 9.30 13.29
C LEU A 173 -12.83 8.08 13.13
N MET A 174 -13.63 8.01 12.07
CA MET A 174 -14.49 6.86 11.77
C MET A 174 -13.66 5.62 11.44
N ALA A 175 -12.61 5.78 10.64
CA ALA A 175 -11.68 4.69 10.37
C ALA A 175 -10.91 4.28 11.65
N ALA A 176 -10.50 5.24 12.49
CA ALA A 176 -9.87 4.97 13.78
C ALA A 176 -10.81 4.21 14.72
N ALA A 177 -12.09 4.58 14.79
CA ALA A 177 -13.12 3.91 15.58
C ALA A 177 -13.36 2.47 15.09
N ALA A 178 -13.48 2.27 13.78
CA ALA A 178 -13.56 0.93 13.20
C ALA A 178 -12.31 0.09 13.50
N GLY A 179 -11.13 0.70 13.43
CA GLY A 179 -9.87 0.07 13.82
C GLY A 179 -9.87 -0.33 15.30
N PHE A 180 -10.28 0.57 16.19
CA PHE A 180 -10.40 0.30 17.62
C PHE A 180 -11.38 -0.85 17.91
N LEU A 181 -12.54 -0.86 17.26
CA LEU A 181 -13.55 -1.92 17.41
C LEU A 181 -13.04 -3.27 16.93
N LEU A 182 -12.46 -3.35 15.72
CA LEU A 182 -11.86 -4.58 15.20
C LEU A 182 -10.65 -5.03 16.03
N GLY A 183 -9.96 -4.08 16.65
CA GLY A 183 -8.85 -4.34 17.55
C GLY A 183 -9.22 -5.36 18.63
N PHE A 184 -10.39 -5.25 19.28
CA PHE A 184 -10.77 -6.11 20.41
C PHE A 184 -10.72 -7.62 20.10
N PRO A 185 -11.39 -8.15 19.04
CA PRO A 185 -11.21 -9.55 18.62
C PRO A 185 -9.76 -9.89 18.26
N VAL A 186 -9.10 -8.98 17.55
CA VAL A 186 -7.74 -9.18 17.02
C VAL A 186 -6.69 -9.28 18.14
N LEU A 187 -6.91 -8.66 19.30
CA LEU A 187 -5.96 -8.67 20.43
C LEU A 187 -5.60 -10.09 20.94
N ARG A 188 -6.47 -11.08 20.70
CA ARG A 188 -6.26 -12.47 21.13
C ARG A 188 -5.56 -13.32 20.07
N LEU A 189 -5.43 -12.81 18.84
CA LEU A 189 -4.91 -13.54 17.68
C LEU A 189 -3.43 -13.23 17.46
N ARG A 190 -2.72 -14.16 16.80
CA ARG A 190 -1.29 -14.04 16.48
C ARG A 190 -1.06 -14.40 15.01
N GLY A 191 -0.07 -13.74 14.40
CA GLY A 191 0.42 -14.05 13.05
C GLY A 191 -0.70 -14.15 12.02
N ASP A 192 -0.80 -15.33 11.41
CA ASP A 192 -1.69 -15.59 10.26
C ASP A 192 -3.17 -15.48 10.62
N TYR A 193 -3.56 -15.83 11.85
CA TYR A 193 -4.96 -15.68 12.30
C TYR A 193 -5.38 -14.20 12.30
N LEU A 194 -4.48 -13.30 12.66
CA LEU A 194 -4.73 -11.86 12.60
C LEU A 194 -4.91 -11.42 11.14
N ALA A 195 -4.06 -11.92 10.25
CA ALA A 195 -4.12 -11.62 8.83
C ALA A 195 -5.47 -12.05 8.22
N ILE A 196 -5.92 -13.28 8.49
CA ILE A 196 -7.20 -13.83 8.04
C ILE A 196 -8.38 -12.99 8.55
N VAL A 197 -8.39 -12.62 9.84
CA VAL A 197 -9.48 -11.81 10.40
C VAL A 197 -9.53 -10.42 9.81
N THR A 198 -8.38 -9.77 9.57
CA THR A 198 -8.38 -8.46 8.91
C THR A 198 -8.86 -8.55 7.47
N LEU A 199 -8.47 -9.59 6.72
CA LEU A 199 -8.97 -9.85 5.37
C LEU A 199 -10.50 -10.02 5.38
N GLY A 200 -11.01 -10.86 6.28
CA GLY A 200 -12.45 -11.05 6.46
C GLY A 200 -13.18 -9.76 6.77
N PHE A 201 -12.63 -8.91 7.66
CA PHE A 201 -13.19 -7.58 7.93
C PHE A 201 -13.24 -6.70 6.67
N GLY A 202 -12.14 -6.61 5.91
CA GLY A 202 -12.10 -5.81 4.68
C GLY A 202 -13.16 -6.27 3.68
N GLU A 203 -13.31 -7.58 3.53
CA GLU A 203 -14.30 -8.17 2.63
C GLU A 203 -15.74 -7.99 3.14
N ILE A 204 -15.98 -8.09 4.44
CA ILE A 204 -17.28 -7.79 5.07
C ILE A 204 -17.66 -6.34 4.83
N VAL A 205 -16.72 -5.39 5.01
CA VAL A 205 -16.97 -3.97 4.71
C VAL A 205 -17.34 -3.79 3.24
N ARG A 206 -16.58 -4.43 2.32
CA ARG A 206 -16.87 -4.36 0.88
C ARG A 206 -18.26 -4.92 0.54
N ILE A 207 -18.60 -6.09 1.07
CA ILE A 207 -19.91 -6.73 0.85
C ILE A 207 -21.04 -5.91 1.46
N LEU A 208 -20.85 -5.33 2.66
CA LEU A 208 -21.81 -4.44 3.31
C LEU A 208 -22.11 -3.23 2.42
N LEU A 209 -21.07 -2.60 1.85
CA LEU A 209 -21.20 -1.48 0.93
C LEU A 209 -21.84 -1.90 -0.40
N LEU A 210 -21.61 -3.11 -0.90
CA LEU A 210 -22.26 -3.61 -2.11
C LEU A 210 -23.76 -3.91 -1.90
N ASN A 211 -24.11 -4.51 -0.77
CA ASN A 211 -25.48 -4.92 -0.47
C ASN A 211 -26.37 -3.73 -0.09
N ASN A 212 -25.80 -2.72 0.59
CA ASN A 212 -26.55 -1.55 1.05
C ASN A 212 -26.79 -0.53 -0.07
N THR A 213 -27.74 -0.83 -0.95
CA THR A 213 -28.10 0.03 -2.09
C THR A 213 -28.75 1.35 -1.68
N GLU A 214 -29.46 1.39 -0.55
CA GLU A 214 -30.19 2.58 -0.10
C GLU A 214 -29.27 3.69 0.39
N ILE A 215 -28.25 3.35 1.17
CA ILE A 215 -27.36 4.33 1.78
C ILE A 215 -26.13 4.61 0.91
N THR A 216 -25.55 3.56 0.32
CA THR A 216 -24.23 3.65 -0.32
C THR A 216 -24.26 3.62 -1.84
N GLY A 217 -25.45 3.42 -2.43
CA GLY A 217 -25.63 3.20 -3.86
C GLY A 217 -25.24 1.78 -4.33
N GLY A 218 -24.74 0.93 -3.44
CA GLY A 218 -24.37 -0.45 -3.78
C GLY A 218 -23.29 -0.50 -4.88
N PRO A 219 -23.49 -1.31 -5.93
CA PRO A 219 -22.55 -1.39 -7.06
C PRO A 219 -22.38 -0.06 -7.83
N ASN A 220 -23.40 0.80 -7.84
CA ASN A 220 -23.33 2.09 -8.52
C ASN A 220 -22.44 3.08 -7.79
N GLY A 221 -22.16 2.88 -6.50
CA GLY A 221 -21.39 3.79 -5.68
C GLY A 221 -22.02 5.18 -5.54
N ILE A 222 -21.24 6.13 -5.04
CA ILE A 222 -21.64 7.53 -4.86
C ILE A 222 -20.80 8.39 -5.81
N SER A 223 -21.48 9.12 -6.69
CA SER A 223 -20.88 10.05 -7.65
C SER A 223 -21.09 11.52 -7.24
N GLN A 224 -20.51 12.44 -8.02
CA GLN A 224 -20.61 13.90 -7.79
C GLN A 224 -20.04 14.36 -6.45
N ILE A 225 -19.03 13.65 -5.94
CA ILE A 225 -18.33 14.08 -4.72
C ILE A 225 -17.53 15.34 -5.05
N PRO A 226 -17.76 16.46 -4.35
CA PRO A 226 -17.10 17.72 -4.64
C PRO A 226 -15.61 17.62 -4.33
N LYS A 227 -14.84 18.28 -5.17
CA LYS A 227 -13.40 18.46 -4.97
C LYS A 227 -13.15 19.43 -3.80
N PRO A 228 -12.00 19.36 -3.13
CA PRO A 228 -11.72 20.21 -1.99
C PRO A 228 -11.71 21.68 -2.40
N THR A 229 -12.45 22.51 -1.67
CA THR A 229 -12.43 23.97 -1.79
C THR A 229 -11.35 24.55 -0.88
N PHE A 230 -10.84 25.74 -1.18
CA PHE A 230 -9.91 26.42 -0.26
C PHE A 230 -10.71 27.17 0.80
N PHE A 231 -11.05 26.49 1.91
CA PHE A 231 -11.83 27.05 3.03
C PHE A 231 -13.10 27.80 2.60
N GLY A 232 -13.80 27.31 1.57
CA GLY A 232 -15.01 27.94 1.02
C GLY A 232 -14.80 28.62 -0.34
N LEU A 233 -13.57 28.94 -0.74
CA LEU A 233 -13.30 29.41 -2.11
C LEU A 233 -13.38 28.22 -3.08
N GLU A 234 -14.38 28.26 -3.94
CA GLU A 234 -14.56 27.25 -4.97
C GLU A 234 -13.60 27.48 -6.15
N PHE A 235 -13.09 26.40 -6.73
CA PHE A 235 -12.34 26.40 -7.99
C PHE A 235 -13.30 26.29 -9.20
N SER A 236 -14.52 26.80 -9.07
CA SER A 236 -15.50 26.92 -10.14
C SER A 236 -15.23 28.19 -10.94
N ARG A 237 -15.63 28.21 -12.23
CA ARG A 237 -15.49 29.39 -13.09
C ARG A 237 -16.36 30.57 -12.61
N THR A 238 -17.46 30.26 -11.94
CA THR A 238 -18.46 31.20 -11.45
C THR A 238 -18.81 30.81 -10.03
N ALA A 239 -18.79 31.77 -9.10
CA ALA A 239 -19.14 31.51 -7.70
C ALA A 239 -20.59 31.01 -7.63
N ARG A 240 -20.82 29.98 -6.82
CA ARG A 240 -22.18 29.55 -6.48
C ARG A 240 -22.87 30.66 -5.69
N GLU A 241 -24.14 30.95 -6.00
CA GLU A 241 -24.93 31.96 -5.28
C GLU A 241 -24.89 31.70 -3.77
N GLY A 242 -24.42 32.68 -2.99
CA GLY A 242 -24.29 32.60 -1.53
C GLY A 242 -22.96 32.03 -1.00
N GLY A 243 -22.04 31.60 -1.88
CA GLY A 243 -20.69 31.16 -1.51
C GLY A 243 -19.68 32.30 -1.39
N TRP A 244 -18.51 32.01 -0.83
CA TRP A 244 -17.35 32.91 -0.89
C TRP A 244 -16.86 33.01 -2.35
N ASP A 245 -16.10 34.05 -2.68
CA ASP A 245 -15.61 34.29 -4.05
C ASP A 245 -14.88 33.09 -4.67
N THR A 246 -14.78 33.04 -5.99
CA THR A 246 -13.97 31.98 -6.65
C THR A 246 -12.49 32.21 -6.37
N PHE A 247 -11.71 31.12 -6.26
CA PHE A 247 -10.26 31.22 -6.04
C PHE A 247 -9.57 32.11 -7.07
N SER A 248 -9.97 32.00 -8.35
CA SER A 248 -9.44 32.83 -9.43
C SER A 248 -9.73 34.31 -9.24
N ASN A 249 -10.94 34.67 -8.79
CA ASN A 249 -11.32 36.07 -8.57
C ASN A 249 -10.63 36.64 -7.33
N PHE A 250 -10.59 35.88 -6.23
CA PHE A 250 -9.99 36.32 -4.97
C PHE A 250 -8.49 36.62 -5.10
N PHE A 251 -7.76 35.80 -5.86
CA PHE A 251 -6.33 36.01 -6.11
C PHE A 251 -6.03 36.82 -7.38
N GLY A 252 -7.04 37.22 -8.16
CA GLY A 252 -6.86 37.95 -9.42
C GLY A 252 -6.17 37.14 -10.53
N LEU A 253 -6.27 35.81 -10.48
CA LEU A 253 -5.62 34.90 -11.41
C LEU A 253 -6.57 34.48 -12.55
N LYS A 254 -6.03 34.18 -13.72
CA LYS A 254 -6.81 33.61 -14.83
C LYS A 254 -7.25 32.19 -14.44
N TYR A 255 -8.55 31.90 -14.59
CA TYR A 255 -9.11 30.58 -14.30
C TYR A 255 -8.49 29.50 -15.20
N ASP A 256 -7.77 28.54 -14.61
CA ASP A 256 -7.35 27.31 -15.27
C ASP A 256 -7.95 26.08 -14.56
N PRO A 257 -8.64 25.16 -15.27
CA PRO A 257 -9.04 23.87 -14.71
C PRO A 257 -7.90 23.00 -14.15
N SER A 258 -6.63 23.35 -14.41
CA SER A 258 -5.46 22.73 -13.78
C SER A 258 -5.33 23.07 -12.29
N ASP A 259 -5.77 24.26 -11.86
CA ASP A 259 -5.62 24.77 -10.48
C ASP A 259 -6.25 23.83 -9.45
N ARG A 260 -7.41 23.24 -9.77
CA ARG A 260 -8.09 22.28 -8.89
C ARG A 260 -7.30 21.00 -8.65
N VAL A 261 -6.53 20.55 -9.65
CA VAL A 261 -5.70 19.34 -9.58
C VAL A 261 -4.43 19.64 -8.80
N ILE A 262 -3.83 20.81 -9.06
CA ILE A 262 -2.67 21.31 -8.31
C ILE A 262 -3.04 21.49 -6.84
N PHE A 263 -4.20 22.05 -6.53
CA PHE A 263 -4.65 22.23 -5.16
C PHE A 263 -4.82 20.89 -4.43
N LEU A 264 -5.49 19.91 -5.06
CA LEU A 264 -5.62 18.58 -4.47
C LEU A 264 -4.25 17.92 -4.25
N TYR A 265 -3.32 18.09 -5.18
CA TYR A 265 -1.94 17.64 -5.02
C TYR A 265 -1.26 18.30 -3.82
N LEU A 266 -1.42 19.62 -3.63
CA LEU A 266 -0.87 20.33 -2.47
C LEU A 266 -1.49 19.87 -1.15
N VAL A 267 -2.78 19.58 -1.12
CA VAL A 267 -3.47 19.00 0.05
C VAL A 267 -2.94 17.58 0.33
N ALA A 268 -2.76 16.76 -0.70
CA ALA A 268 -2.18 15.42 -0.57
C ALA A 268 -0.73 15.49 -0.06
N LEU A 269 0.08 16.41 -0.60
CA LEU A 269 1.46 16.67 -0.14
C LEU A 269 1.49 17.11 1.32
N LEU A 270 0.60 18.04 1.71
CA LEU A 270 0.45 18.48 3.09
C LEU A 270 0.11 17.29 4.01
N LEU A 271 -0.79 16.41 3.59
CA LEU A 271 -1.15 15.21 4.37
C LEU A 271 -0.03 14.19 4.44
N VAL A 272 0.77 14.01 3.38
CA VAL A 272 2.00 13.19 3.43
C VAL A 272 2.97 13.78 4.46
N VAL A 273 3.24 15.08 4.41
CA VAL A 273 4.16 15.75 5.35
C VAL A 273 3.65 15.65 6.79
N LEU A 274 2.35 15.87 6.99
CA LEU A 274 1.72 15.72 8.30
C LEU A 274 1.81 14.27 8.79
N SER A 275 1.59 13.28 7.91
CA SER A 275 1.72 11.87 8.25
C SER A 275 3.15 11.52 8.68
N LEU A 276 4.15 12.01 7.97
CA LEU A 276 5.55 11.82 8.33
C LEU A 276 5.87 12.50 9.65
N PHE A 277 5.40 13.72 9.87
CA PHE A 277 5.58 14.42 11.15
C PHE A 277 4.97 13.64 12.31
N VAL A 278 3.72 13.19 12.18
CA VAL A 278 3.00 12.42 13.21
C VAL A 278 3.70 11.09 13.48
N ILE A 279 4.06 10.32 12.46
CA ILE A 279 4.73 9.01 12.65
C ILE A 279 6.12 9.20 13.28
N ASN A 280 6.92 10.17 12.81
CA ASN A 280 8.23 10.45 13.41
C ASN A 280 8.12 10.92 14.86
N ARG A 281 7.06 11.66 15.20
CA ARG A 281 6.78 12.06 16.58
C ARG A 281 6.39 10.86 17.43
N LEU A 282 5.50 9.99 16.94
CA LEU A 282 5.05 8.77 17.62
C LEU A 282 6.21 7.80 17.89
N LEU A 283 7.12 7.64 16.92
CA LEU A 283 8.32 6.80 17.05
C LEU A 283 9.27 7.26 18.17
N ARG A 284 9.34 8.58 18.42
CA ARG A 284 10.16 9.15 19.50
C ARG A 284 9.45 9.13 20.86
N MET A 285 8.13 8.96 20.87
CA MET A 285 7.33 8.83 22.09
C MET A 285 7.45 7.42 22.69
N PRO A 286 7.11 7.23 23.98
CA PRO A 286 7.08 5.91 24.62
C PRO A 286 6.20 4.90 23.87
N LEU A 287 5.15 5.36 23.18
CA LEU A 287 4.29 4.52 22.34
C LEU A 287 5.07 3.84 21.21
N GLY A 288 5.91 4.58 20.49
CA GLY A 288 6.75 4.03 19.43
C GLY A 288 7.74 2.99 19.95
N ARG A 289 8.39 3.28 21.08
CA ARG A 289 9.30 2.33 21.75
C ARG A 289 8.59 1.07 22.22
N ALA A 290 7.34 1.21 22.67
CA ALA A 290 6.51 0.08 23.08
C ALA A 290 6.09 -0.80 21.88
N TRP A 291 5.83 -0.21 20.70
CA TRP A 291 5.59 -0.98 19.47
C TRP A 291 6.83 -1.76 19.06
N GLU A 292 8.01 -1.12 19.08
CA GLU A 292 9.29 -1.77 18.77
C GLU A 292 9.57 -2.94 19.73
N ALA A 293 9.38 -2.74 21.03
CA ALA A 293 9.58 -3.80 22.03
C ALA A 293 8.60 -4.96 21.84
N LEU A 294 7.32 -4.66 21.53
CA LEU A 294 6.30 -5.68 21.27
C LEU A 294 6.63 -6.55 20.06
N ARG A 295 7.21 -5.95 19.02
CA ARG A 295 7.62 -6.68 17.81
C ARG A 295 8.76 -7.65 18.08
N GLU A 296 9.70 -7.29 18.96
CA GLU A 296 10.85 -8.16 19.28
C GLU A 296 10.43 -9.34 20.14
N ASP A 297 9.75 -9.09 21.26
CA ASP A 297 9.24 -10.16 22.11
C ASP A 297 8.05 -9.69 22.95
N GLU A 298 6.86 -10.23 22.62
CA GLU A 298 5.63 -9.96 23.38
C GLU A 298 5.73 -10.46 24.84
N ILE A 299 6.45 -11.56 25.10
CA ILE A 299 6.64 -12.11 26.44
C ILE A 299 7.54 -11.19 27.26
N ALA A 300 8.64 -10.71 26.69
CA ALA A 300 9.53 -9.75 27.35
C ALA A 300 8.81 -8.42 27.68
N CYS A 301 7.97 -7.93 26.77
CA CYS A 301 7.11 -6.78 27.06
C CYS A 301 6.20 -7.00 28.26
N ARG A 302 5.59 -8.19 28.37
CA ARG A 302 4.73 -8.55 29.51
C ARG A 302 5.52 -8.63 30.82
N SER A 303 6.74 -9.17 30.81
CA SER A 303 7.58 -9.22 32.01
C SER A 303 8.02 -7.83 32.48
N LEU A 304 8.09 -6.85 31.58
CA LEU A 304 8.35 -5.44 31.89
C LEU A 304 7.09 -4.65 32.31
N GLY A 305 5.93 -5.31 32.44
CA GLY A 305 4.66 -4.68 32.83
C GLY A 305 3.95 -3.92 31.71
N LEU A 306 4.44 -3.98 30.47
CA LEU A 306 3.78 -3.38 29.32
C LEU A 306 2.62 -4.28 28.88
N SER A 307 1.41 -3.70 28.79
CA SER A 307 0.24 -4.45 28.31
C SER A 307 0.23 -4.55 26.77
N PRO A 308 0.44 -5.75 26.16
CA PRO A 308 0.46 -5.88 24.70
C PRO A 308 -0.87 -5.50 24.07
N ARG A 309 -1.96 -5.69 24.80
CA ARG A 309 -3.31 -5.33 24.38
C ARG A 309 -3.43 -3.86 24.00
N ARG A 310 -3.01 -2.95 24.88
CA ARG A 310 -3.09 -1.49 24.62
C ARG A 310 -2.15 -1.10 23.49
N ILE A 311 -0.96 -1.69 23.44
CA ILE A 311 0.07 -1.39 22.44
C ILE A 311 -0.37 -1.83 21.02
N LYS A 312 -0.95 -3.03 20.87
CA LYS A 312 -1.52 -3.49 19.60
C LYS A 312 -2.69 -2.61 19.16
N LEU A 313 -3.57 -2.26 20.09
CA LEU A 313 -4.75 -1.45 19.82
C LEU A 313 -4.38 -0.05 19.32
N THR A 314 -3.41 0.62 19.94
CA THR A 314 -2.96 1.94 19.49
C THR A 314 -2.32 1.89 18.10
N ALA A 315 -1.50 0.88 17.81
CA ALA A 315 -0.93 0.71 16.47
C ALA A 315 -2.04 0.57 15.42
N PHE A 316 -3.02 -0.29 15.70
CA PHE A 316 -4.09 -0.62 14.79
C PHE A 316 -5.04 0.58 14.54
N THR A 317 -5.44 1.28 15.59
CA THR A 317 -6.28 2.49 15.51
C THR A 317 -5.59 3.62 14.73
N ILE A 318 -4.30 3.86 14.97
CA ILE A 318 -3.55 4.93 14.28
C ILE A 318 -3.39 4.58 12.79
N SER A 319 -3.08 3.33 12.47
CA SER A 319 -2.97 2.87 11.09
C SER A 319 -4.30 2.96 10.33
N ALA A 320 -5.41 2.60 10.98
CA ALA A 320 -6.75 2.75 10.41
C ALA A 320 -7.10 4.23 10.15
N ALA A 321 -6.71 5.15 11.05
CA ALA A 321 -6.91 6.59 10.84
C ALA A 321 -6.21 7.09 9.56
N PHE A 322 -4.96 6.66 9.32
CA PHE A 322 -4.22 6.99 8.09
C PHE A 322 -4.91 6.46 6.82
N ALA A 323 -5.49 5.25 6.88
CA ALA A 323 -6.31 4.73 5.78
C ALA A 323 -7.55 5.60 5.54
N GLY A 324 -8.17 6.10 6.62
CA GLY A 324 -9.32 7.00 6.56
C GLY A 324 -9.00 8.32 5.84
N PHE A 325 -7.87 8.94 6.19
CA PHE A 325 -7.38 10.16 5.52
C PHE A 325 -7.08 9.93 4.04
N ALA A 326 -6.43 8.81 3.70
CA ALA A 326 -6.18 8.44 2.31
C ALA A 326 -7.50 8.20 1.54
N GLY A 327 -8.48 7.55 2.16
CA GLY A 327 -9.80 7.29 1.58
C GLY A 327 -10.55 8.57 1.22
N THR A 328 -10.48 9.57 2.09
CA THR A 328 -11.05 10.90 1.84
C THR A 328 -10.41 11.56 0.61
N LEU A 329 -9.07 11.51 0.51
CA LEU A 329 -8.35 12.03 -0.65
C LEU A 329 -8.70 11.29 -1.95
N PHE A 330 -8.83 9.97 -1.89
CA PHE A 330 -9.19 9.15 -3.04
C PHE A 330 -10.58 9.48 -3.58
N ALA A 331 -11.56 9.60 -2.68
CA ALA A 331 -12.92 10.01 -2.98
C ALA A 331 -12.94 11.43 -3.60
N ALA A 332 -12.18 12.36 -3.01
CA ALA A 332 -12.04 13.74 -3.50
C ALA A 332 -11.35 13.83 -4.87
N ARG A 333 -10.39 12.92 -5.16
CA ARG A 333 -9.67 12.87 -6.43
C ARG A 333 -10.56 12.44 -7.58
N GLN A 334 -11.23 11.30 -7.44
CA GLN A 334 -12.06 10.73 -8.51
C GLN A 334 -13.43 11.39 -8.62
N GLY A 335 -13.93 12.02 -7.54
CA GLY A 335 -15.32 12.48 -7.48
C GLY A 335 -16.33 11.33 -7.47
N PHE A 336 -15.86 10.11 -7.23
CA PHE A 336 -16.61 8.87 -7.27
C PHE A 336 -16.00 7.86 -6.30
N VAL A 337 -16.85 7.13 -5.59
CA VAL A 337 -16.46 6.04 -4.69
C VAL A 337 -17.34 4.84 -4.98
N SER A 338 -16.72 3.69 -5.27
CA SER A 338 -17.39 2.41 -5.45
C SER A 338 -16.73 1.33 -4.57
N PRO A 339 -17.46 0.26 -4.18
CA PRO A 339 -16.88 -0.79 -3.35
C PRO A 339 -15.76 -1.56 -4.07
N GLU A 340 -15.83 -1.64 -5.40
CA GLU A 340 -14.83 -2.32 -6.26
C GLU A 340 -13.46 -1.61 -6.26
N SER A 341 -13.39 -0.37 -5.78
CA SER A 341 -12.12 0.33 -5.56
C SER A 341 -11.36 -0.17 -4.32
N PHE A 342 -11.99 -0.98 -3.46
CA PHE A 342 -11.44 -1.37 -2.16
C PHE A 342 -11.32 -2.90 -2.01
N THR A 343 -10.89 -3.56 -3.09
CA THR A 343 -10.72 -5.01 -3.11
C THR A 343 -9.52 -5.48 -2.27
N PHE A 344 -9.47 -6.79 -2.03
CA PHE A 344 -8.27 -7.42 -1.46
C PHE A 344 -7.02 -7.15 -2.32
N ALA A 345 -7.15 -7.10 -3.64
CA ALA A 345 -6.02 -6.81 -4.54
C ALA A 345 -5.38 -5.44 -4.23
N GLU A 346 -6.20 -4.42 -3.96
CA GLU A 346 -5.68 -3.11 -3.54
C GLU A 346 -5.01 -3.16 -2.17
N SER A 347 -5.55 -3.93 -1.22
CA SER A 347 -4.92 -4.12 0.09
C SER A 347 -3.58 -4.85 -0.03
N ALA A 348 -3.50 -5.87 -0.88
CA ALA A 348 -2.29 -6.61 -1.18
C ALA A 348 -1.25 -5.72 -1.87
N PHE A 349 -1.68 -4.79 -2.73
CA PHE A 349 -0.79 -3.81 -3.36
C PHE A 349 -0.20 -2.82 -2.34
N VAL A 350 -1.00 -2.31 -1.39
CA VAL A 350 -0.48 -1.48 -0.29
C VAL A 350 0.49 -2.30 0.60
N LEU A 351 0.17 -3.55 0.89
CA LEU A 351 1.09 -4.43 1.61
C LEU A 351 2.40 -4.65 0.83
N ALA A 352 2.31 -4.83 -0.49
CA ALA A 352 3.47 -4.96 -1.36
C ALA A 352 4.38 -3.74 -1.27
N ILE A 353 3.82 -2.52 -1.27
CA ILE A 353 4.57 -1.28 -1.04
C ILE A 353 5.34 -1.33 0.29
N VAL A 354 4.70 -1.80 1.37
CA VAL A 354 5.35 -1.87 2.70
C VAL A 354 6.43 -2.94 2.76
N VAL A 355 6.15 -4.13 2.25
CA VAL A 355 7.09 -5.26 2.25
C VAL A 355 8.28 -4.96 1.34
N LEU A 356 8.04 -4.43 0.14
CA LEU A 356 9.07 -4.09 -0.84
C LEU A 356 9.86 -2.86 -0.44
N GLY A 357 9.27 -1.85 0.21
CA GLY A 357 10.03 -0.76 0.80
C GLY A 357 11.00 -1.28 1.85
N GLY A 358 10.50 -2.11 2.76
CA GLY A 358 11.24 -2.66 3.87
C GLY A 358 10.56 -2.26 5.18
N MET A 359 9.98 -3.25 5.83
CA MET A 359 9.18 -3.09 7.05
C MET A 359 9.90 -2.27 8.14
N GLY A 360 9.32 -1.12 8.50
CA GLY A 360 9.82 -0.19 9.52
C GLY A 360 10.54 1.03 8.95
N SER A 361 10.98 1.03 7.69
CA SER A 361 11.68 2.18 7.08
C SER A 361 10.70 3.09 6.32
N GLN A 362 10.44 4.29 6.85
CA GLN A 362 9.53 5.25 6.22
C GLN A 362 10.01 5.67 4.82
N PHE A 363 11.29 6.03 4.68
CA PHE A 363 11.86 6.47 3.40
C PHE A 363 11.74 5.38 2.33
N ALA A 364 11.97 4.13 2.72
CA ALA A 364 11.91 3.01 1.78
C ALA A 364 10.47 2.71 1.33
N VAL A 365 9.50 2.86 2.23
CA VAL A 365 8.06 2.77 1.89
C VAL A 365 7.65 3.86 0.92
N ILE A 366 8.13 5.11 1.09
CA ILE A 366 7.87 6.20 0.13
C ILE A 366 8.46 5.85 -1.24
N LEU A 367 9.73 5.42 -1.27
CA LEU A 367 10.39 5.04 -2.52
C LEU A 367 9.68 3.89 -3.23
N ALA A 368 9.27 2.86 -2.48
CA ALA A 368 8.52 1.73 -3.01
C ALA A 368 7.13 2.15 -3.53
N ALA A 369 6.44 3.04 -2.82
CA ALA A 369 5.15 3.57 -3.26
C ALA A 369 5.30 4.30 -4.59
N VAL A 370 6.28 5.20 -4.70
CA VAL A 370 6.58 5.92 -5.95
C VAL A 370 6.89 4.94 -7.07
N LEU A 371 7.79 3.99 -6.84
CA LEU A 371 8.21 3.02 -7.86
C LEU A 371 7.03 2.16 -8.31
N LEU A 372 6.29 1.55 -7.38
CA LEU A 372 5.22 0.61 -7.72
C LEU A 372 3.99 1.30 -8.33
N VAL A 373 3.61 2.47 -7.82
CA VAL A 373 2.46 3.21 -8.35
C VAL A 373 2.74 3.74 -9.75
N VAL A 374 3.90 4.39 -9.95
CA VAL A 374 4.27 4.89 -11.27
C VAL A 374 4.44 3.74 -12.25
N SER A 375 5.04 2.62 -11.82
CA SER A 375 5.13 1.42 -12.67
C SER A 375 3.75 0.89 -13.06
N ARG A 376 2.80 0.80 -12.11
CA ARG A 376 1.43 0.36 -12.38
C ARG A 376 0.73 1.27 -13.37
N GLU A 377 0.91 2.59 -13.26
CA GLU A 377 0.30 3.56 -14.16
C GLU A 377 0.91 3.50 -15.57
N LEU A 378 2.24 3.38 -15.69
CA LEU A 378 2.91 3.18 -16.98
C LEU A 378 2.51 1.86 -17.64
N MET A 379 2.26 0.82 -16.84
CA MET A 379 1.77 -0.47 -17.33
C MET A 379 0.28 -0.45 -17.70
N ARG A 380 -0.47 0.60 -17.37
CA ARG A 380 -1.90 0.71 -17.68
C ARG A 380 -2.15 0.70 -19.19
N ASP A 381 -1.20 1.19 -19.98
CA ASP A 381 -1.26 1.18 -21.45
C ASP A 381 -1.26 -0.24 -22.05
N PHE A 382 -0.78 -1.25 -21.31
CA PHE A 382 -0.84 -2.67 -21.69
C PHE A 382 -2.17 -3.36 -21.32
N ASN A 383 -3.13 -2.59 -20.77
CA ASN A 383 -4.51 -2.92 -20.41
C ASN A 383 -4.69 -4.30 -19.73
N GLU A 384 -4.72 -5.39 -20.50
CA GLU A 384 -4.98 -6.76 -20.02
C GLU A 384 -3.84 -7.38 -19.22
N TYR A 385 -2.58 -7.03 -19.52
CA TYR A 385 -1.41 -7.67 -18.88
C TYR A 385 -0.87 -6.90 -17.67
N SER A 386 -1.44 -5.73 -17.33
CA SER A 386 -0.93 -4.84 -16.28
C SER A 386 -0.83 -5.54 -14.91
N MET A 387 -1.88 -6.27 -14.51
CA MET A 387 -1.88 -7.01 -13.23
C MET A 387 -0.84 -8.13 -13.21
N LEU A 388 -0.66 -8.84 -14.35
CA LEU A 388 0.33 -9.91 -14.47
C LEU A 388 1.75 -9.35 -14.43
N MET A 389 2.01 -8.24 -15.13
CA MET A 389 3.30 -7.54 -15.12
C MET A 389 3.62 -7.01 -13.72
N LEU A 390 2.64 -6.45 -13.01
CA LEU A 390 2.82 -5.98 -11.64
C LEU A 390 3.11 -7.12 -10.67
N GLY A 391 2.36 -8.21 -10.75
CA GLY A 391 2.61 -9.42 -9.98
C GLY A 391 3.99 -10.00 -10.27
N GLY A 392 4.38 -10.04 -11.55
CA GLY A 392 5.73 -10.43 -11.99
C GLY A 392 6.82 -9.52 -11.39
N LEU A 393 6.61 -8.21 -11.42
CA LEU A 393 7.54 -7.23 -10.83
C LEU A 393 7.67 -7.41 -9.31
N MET A 394 6.57 -7.65 -8.60
CA MET A 394 6.58 -7.98 -7.17
C MET A 394 7.39 -9.25 -6.89
N VAL A 395 7.16 -10.33 -7.67
CA VAL A 395 7.90 -11.59 -7.51
C VAL A 395 9.39 -11.41 -7.82
N LEU A 396 9.74 -10.73 -8.90
CA LEU A 396 11.13 -10.42 -9.25
C LEU A 396 11.83 -9.64 -8.14
N MET A 397 11.16 -8.63 -7.58
CA MET A 397 11.69 -7.84 -6.46
C MET A 397 11.85 -8.68 -5.19
N MET A 398 10.90 -9.57 -4.88
CA MET A 398 11.02 -10.49 -3.74
C MET A 398 12.19 -11.49 -3.91
N ILE A 399 12.45 -11.95 -5.14
CA ILE A 399 13.58 -12.84 -5.44
C ILE A 399 14.91 -12.09 -5.32
N TRP A 400 15.00 -10.87 -5.85
CA TRP A 400 16.26 -10.10 -5.89
C TRP A 400 16.55 -9.38 -4.57
N ARG A 401 15.53 -8.95 -3.83
CA ARG A 401 15.64 -8.17 -2.58
C ARG A 401 14.57 -8.59 -1.56
N PRO A 402 14.69 -9.78 -0.93
CA PRO A 402 13.72 -10.26 0.05
C PRO A 402 13.61 -9.40 1.32
N GLN A 403 14.61 -8.52 1.57
CA GLN A 403 14.61 -7.59 2.71
C GLN A 403 13.91 -6.26 2.40
N GLY A 404 13.44 -6.07 1.16
CA GLY A 404 12.99 -4.78 0.63
C GLY A 404 14.13 -3.94 0.03
N LEU A 405 13.78 -2.79 -0.54
CA LEU A 405 14.69 -1.85 -1.20
C LEU A 405 15.75 -1.31 -0.25
N LEU A 406 15.34 -0.90 0.95
CA LEU A 406 16.21 -0.27 1.95
C LEU A 406 15.81 -0.76 3.35
N PRO A 407 16.30 -1.93 3.80
CA PRO A 407 15.98 -2.44 5.13
C PRO A 407 16.50 -1.50 6.21
N MET A 408 15.66 -1.25 7.23
CA MET A 408 16.04 -0.43 8.37
C MET A 408 17.21 -1.09 9.12
N THR A 409 18.38 -0.47 9.09
CA THR A 409 19.54 -0.95 9.85
C THR A 409 19.48 -0.32 11.23
N ARG A 410 19.14 -1.13 12.23
CA ARG A 410 18.98 -0.67 13.61
C ARG A 410 20.35 -0.46 14.27
N PRO A 411 20.52 0.55 15.13
CA PRO A 411 21.69 0.62 16.02
C PRO A 411 21.67 -0.59 16.94
N GLN A 412 22.41 -1.64 16.60
CA GLN A 412 22.67 -2.72 17.54
C GLN A 412 23.66 -2.17 18.56
N LEU A 413 23.15 -1.76 19.72
CA LEU A 413 23.95 -1.61 20.93
C LEU A 413 24.42 -3.01 21.35
N LYS A 414 25.35 -3.58 20.58
CA LYS A 414 26.17 -4.67 21.10
C LYS A 414 26.95 -4.05 22.23
N LEU A 415 26.69 -4.50 23.46
CA LEU A 415 27.57 -4.27 24.59
C LEU A 415 28.98 -4.55 24.07
N LYS A 416 29.81 -3.52 24.02
CA LYS A 416 31.22 -3.65 23.70
C LYS A 416 31.73 -4.59 24.78
N ASN A 417 31.88 -5.89 24.46
CA ASN A 417 32.31 -6.91 25.39
C ASN A 417 33.43 -6.28 26.21
N GLY A 418 33.14 -6.10 27.50
CA GLY A 418 34.09 -5.54 28.43
C GLY A 418 35.39 -6.28 28.19
N ALA A 419 36.43 -5.52 27.89
CA ALA A 419 37.77 -6.05 27.87
C ALA A 419 38.01 -6.61 29.28
N ALA A 420 37.71 -7.89 29.47
CA ALA A 420 38.29 -8.73 30.49
C ALA A 420 39.77 -8.89 30.13
N LYS A 421 40.50 -7.78 30.25
CA LYS A 421 41.96 -7.75 30.33
C LYS A 421 42.25 -7.69 31.82
N GLY A 422 42.78 -8.79 32.36
CA GLY A 422 43.53 -8.71 33.62
C GLY A 422 43.10 -9.66 34.72
N GLU A 423 42.88 -10.94 34.44
CA GLU A 423 43.28 -12.00 35.38
C GLU A 423 44.31 -12.88 34.66
N GLN A 424 45.52 -12.32 34.55
CA GLN A 424 46.76 -13.05 34.37
C GLN A 424 47.73 -12.51 35.42
N ALA A 425 47.56 -13.02 36.63
CA ALA A 425 48.54 -13.16 37.69
C ALA A 425 48.04 -14.35 38.53
#